data_AF-A0A850QZL2-F1
#
_entry.id   AF-A0A850QZL2-F1
#
_cell.length_a   1.000
_cell.length_b   1.000
_cell.length_c   1.000
_cell.angle_alpha   90.00
_cell.angle_beta   90.00
_cell.angle_gamma   90.00
#
_symmetry.space_group_name_H-M   'P 1'
#
loop_
_entity.id
_entity.type
_entity.pdbx_description
1 polymer ?
#
loop_
_entity_poly.entity_id
_entity_poly.type
_entity_poly.pdbx_seq_one_letter_code
_entity_poly.pdbx_strand_id
1 'polypeptide(L)'
;MKQGYSLAFFLENFMCFNILYIILLICIGGSFGCLAKNTTGGSNIKKRNGIATAFIAVPFTASFIKLDYKNLFVTNFLKMTPPVGEQWNNISDFSGFIEHSLMLVSIAGISSYIGVAILDNIADKVLKKDLDNVRYEVDRNHQELEHKLKESEEKIDKLNAYEAVRVAKSQDDLATRNKKFNEALKYIEKYNDVSLHYEMLVLKACIYKCLGDIRKSLDIINRILGSRTPDPVLLFNKGCYEYLLLENKNNTKEKEKIKDIIIQSLSISCLPDDKERQMRIRKKVVEKKEPDIEGLFSDKELEVIRSDFSL
;
A
#
# COMPACT_ATOMS: atom_id res chain seq x y z
N MET A 1 -72.95 0.58 -41.31
CA MET A 1 -71.85 0.79 -40.35
C MET A 1 -70.59 0.03 -40.79
N LYS A 2 -69.77 0.58 -41.70
CA LYS A 2 -68.38 0.14 -41.99
C LYS A 2 -67.64 1.25 -42.78
N GLN A 3 -67.50 2.43 -42.18
CA GLN A 3 -66.72 3.54 -42.78
C GLN A 3 -65.83 4.30 -41.77
N GLY A 4 -65.64 3.77 -40.55
CA GLY A 4 -64.79 4.39 -39.52
C GLY A 4 -63.32 3.93 -39.50
N TYR A 5 -63.02 2.74 -40.04
CA TYR A 5 -61.69 2.14 -39.91
C TYR A 5 -60.66 2.64 -40.94
N SER A 6 -61.10 3.27 -42.05
CA SER A 6 -60.19 3.75 -43.10
C SER A 6 -59.46 5.04 -42.70
N LEU A 7 -60.16 5.98 -42.06
CA LEU A 7 -59.58 7.28 -41.68
C LEU A 7 -58.64 7.16 -40.48
N ALA A 8 -59.01 6.34 -39.49
CA ALA A 8 -58.18 6.08 -38.31
C ALA A 8 -56.87 5.36 -38.68
N PHE A 9 -56.95 4.34 -39.55
CA PHE A 9 -55.77 3.65 -40.06
C PHE A 9 -54.89 4.57 -40.92
N PHE A 10 -55.49 5.47 -41.71
CA PHE A 10 -54.75 6.46 -42.49
C PHE A 10 -54.05 7.49 -41.59
N LEU A 11 -54.72 7.99 -40.55
CA LEU A 11 -54.16 8.92 -39.55
C LEU A 11 -53.08 8.29 -38.67
N GLU A 12 -53.24 7.03 -38.26
CA GLU A 12 -52.21 6.27 -37.54
C GLU A 12 -50.96 6.07 -38.39
N ASN A 13 -51.13 5.63 -39.65
CA ASN A 13 -50.01 5.53 -40.58
C ASN A 13 -49.36 6.91 -40.79
N PHE A 14 -50.14 7.99 -40.86
CA PHE A 14 -49.66 9.35 -41.03
C PHE A 14 -48.81 9.84 -39.85
N MET A 15 -49.24 9.58 -38.62
CA MET A 15 -48.47 9.91 -37.43
C MET A 15 -47.18 9.09 -37.35
N CYS A 16 -47.24 7.80 -37.69
CA CYS A 16 -46.05 6.95 -37.76
C CYS A 16 -45.04 7.47 -38.79
N PHE A 17 -45.49 7.95 -39.96
CA PHE A 17 -44.60 8.56 -40.97
C PHE A 17 -43.98 9.87 -40.49
N ASN A 18 -44.72 10.71 -39.78
CA ASN A 18 -44.18 11.95 -39.19
C ASN A 18 -43.13 11.67 -38.12
N ILE A 19 -43.40 10.71 -37.24
CA ILE A 19 -42.46 10.29 -36.20
C ILE A 19 -41.20 9.70 -36.86
N LEU A 20 -41.36 8.85 -37.88
CA LEU A 20 -40.24 8.30 -38.63
C LEU A 20 -39.41 9.40 -39.32
N TYR A 21 -40.07 10.42 -39.90
CA TYR A 21 -39.42 11.55 -40.54
C TYR A 21 -38.62 12.39 -39.54
N ILE A 22 -39.19 12.70 -38.38
CA ILE A 22 -38.51 13.43 -37.30
C ILE A 22 -37.32 12.62 -36.77
N ILE A 23 -37.49 11.31 -36.56
CA ILE A 23 -36.42 10.39 -36.18
C ILE A 23 -35.30 10.42 -37.23
N LEU A 24 -35.64 10.41 -38.52
CA LEU A 24 -34.67 10.47 -39.61
C LEU A 24 -33.91 11.79 -39.65
N LEU A 25 -34.59 12.93 -39.42
CA LEU A 25 -33.92 14.24 -39.31
C LEU A 25 -32.98 14.31 -38.11
N ILE A 26 -33.37 13.75 -36.97
CA ILE A 26 -32.50 13.65 -35.78
C ILE A 26 -31.30 12.75 -36.07
N CYS A 27 -31.48 11.64 -36.79
CA CYS A 27 -30.39 10.77 -37.22
C CYS A 27 -29.43 11.47 -38.18
N ILE A 28 -29.94 12.26 -39.13
CA ILE A 28 -29.13 13.05 -40.07
C ILE A 28 -28.33 14.11 -39.31
N GLY A 29 -28.99 14.92 -38.48
CA GLY A 29 -28.32 15.95 -37.67
C GLY A 29 -27.31 15.36 -36.69
N GLY A 30 -27.66 14.27 -36.01
CA GLY A 30 -26.77 13.56 -35.10
C GLY A 30 -25.55 12.97 -35.80
N SER A 31 -25.71 12.52 -37.06
CA SER A 31 -24.60 12.06 -37.90
C SER A 31 -23.67 13.20 -38.31
N PHE A 32 -24.20 14.36 -38.69
CA PHE A 32 -23.40 15.56 -39.00
C PHE A 32 -22.63 16.07 -37.78
N GLY A 33 -23.27 16.15 -36.61
CA GLY A 33 -22.61 16.51 -35.37
C GLY A 33 -21.47 15.55 -35.00
N CYS A 34 -21.66 14.25 -35.26
CA CYS A 34 -20.61 13.26 -35.05
C CYS A 34 -19.46 13.38 -36.06
N LEU A 35 -19.76 13.69 -37.32
CA LEU A 35 -18.73 13.92 -38.35
C LEU A 35 -17.86 15.13 -38.01
N ALA A 36 -18.44 16.22 -37.51
CA ALA A 36 -17.71 17.42 -37.08
C ALA A 36 -16.76 17.18 -35.89
N LYS A 37 -17.07 16.21 -35.01
CA LYS A 37 -16.17 15.82 -33.91
C LYS A 37 -15.05 14.89 -34.37
N ASN A 38 -15.26 14.10 -35.42
CA ASN A 38 -14.24 13.18 -35.92
C ASN A 38 -13.13 13.89 -36.72
N THR A 39 -13.46 15.00 -37.40
CA THR A 39 -12.46 15.85 -38.08
C THR A 39 -11.51 16.57 -37.13
N THR A 40 -11.88 16.66 -35.84
CA THR A 40 -11.06 17.24 -34.76
C THR A 40 -10.23 16.20 -33.99
N GLY A 41 -10.14 14.95 -34.48
CA GLY A 41 -9.13 13.97 -34.03
C GLY A 41 -9.62 12.87 -33.08
N GLY A 42 -10.77 12.25 -33.34
CA GLY A 42 -11.33 11.15 -32.53
C GLY A 42 -11.45 9.81 -33.28
N SER A 43 -11.10 8.71 -32.61
CA SER A 43 -11.12 7.34 -33.14
C SER A 43 -12.51 6.87 -33.65
N ASN A 44 -12.49 5.98 -34.66
CA ASN A 44 -13.66 5.46 -35.39
C ASN A 44 -14.78 4.81 -34.53
N ILE A 45 -14.55 4.53 -33.25
CA ILE A 45 -15.51 3.91 -32.33
C ILE A 45 -16.64 4.90 -31.92
N LYS A 46 -16.46 6.22 -32.13
CA LYS A 46 -17.40 7.26 -31.63
C LYS A 46 -18.67 7.48 -32.49
N LYS A 47 -18.79 6.88 -33.69
CA LYS A 47 -19.93 7.11 -34.61
C LYS A 47 -21.30 6.72 -34.04
N ARG A 48 -21.38 5.63 -33.28
CA ARG A 48 -22.65 5.13 -32.71
C ARG A 48 -23.14 5.96 -31.51
N ASN A 49 -22.24 6.65 -30.81
CA ASN A 49 -22.57 7.39 -29.60
C ASN A 49 -23.12 8.80 -29.90
N GLY A 50 -22.81 9.39 -31.06
CA GLY A 50 -23.33 10.70 -31.48
C GLY A 50 -24.84 10.69 -31.78
N ILE A 51 -25.34 9.63 -32.42
CA ILE A 51 -26.78 9.52 -32.71
C ILE A 51 -27.56 9.29 -31.41
N ALA A 52 -27.08 8.40 -30.52
CA ALA A 52 -27.71 8.14 -29.23
C ALA A 52 -27.74 9.38 -28.32
N THR A 53 -26.67 10.18 -28.31
CA THR A 53 -26.63 11.44 -27.55
C THR A 53 -27.54 12.52 -28.14
N ALA A 54 -27.69 12.58 -29.47
CA ALA A 54 -28.69 13.45 -30.11
C ALA A 54 -30.11 13.13 -29.61
N PHE A 55 -30.49 11.85 -29.53
CA PHE A 55 -31.81 11.45 -29.03
C PHE A 55 -32.05 11.84 -27.56
N ILE A 56 -31.00 11.80 -26.73
CA ILE A 56 -31.10 12.20 -25.33
C ILE A 56 -31.17 13.72 -25.18
N ALA A 57 -30.44 14.49 -26.01
CA ALA A 57 -30.25 15.92 -25.82
C ALA A 57 -31.19 16.82 -26.67
N VAL A 58 -31.74 16.33 -27.79
CA VAL A 58 -32.69 17.08 -28.64
C VAL A 58 -33.96 17.52 -27.91
N PRO A 59 -34.58 16.72 -27.03
CA PRO A 59 -35.74 17.18 -26.26
C PRO A 59 -35.42 18.38 -25.35
N PHE A 60 -34.21 18.43 -24.80
CA PHE A 60 -33.77 19.52 -23.93
C PHE A 60 -33.46 20.78 -24.74
N THR A 61 -32.73 20.67 -25.85
CA THR A 61 -32.36 21.82 -26.67
C THR A 61 -33.54 22.39 -27.48
N ALA A 62 -34.46 21.55 -27.94
CA ALA A 62 -35.68 21.99 -28.59
C ALA A 62 -36.61 22.77 -27.65
N SER A 63 -36.59 22.47 -26.35
CA SER A 63 -37.34 23.19 -25.32
C SER A 63 -36.84 24.63 -25.14
N PHE A 64 -35.54 24.90 -25.35
CA PHE A 64 -34.97 26.25 -25.28
C PHE A 64 -35.25 27.09 -26.54
N ILE A 65 -35.39 26.45 -27.70
CA ILE A 65 -35.48 27.15 -29.00
C ILE A 65 -36.94 27.36 -29.45
N LYS A 66 -37.93 26.91 -28.67
CA LYS A 66 -39.38 27.01 -29.00
C LYS A 66 -39.67 26.52 -30.43
N LEU A 67 -39.18 25.33 -30.77
CA LEU A 67 -39.54 24.66 -32.01
C LEU A 67 -41.06 24.46 -32.08
N ASP A 68 -41.74 25.10 -33.04
CA ASP A 68 -43.15 24.81 -33.29
C ASP A 68 -43.27 23.54 -34.13
N TYR A 69 -43.37 22.40 -33.44
CA TYR A 69 -43.53 21.08 -34.03
C TYR A 69 -44.76 20.97 -34.95
N LYS A 70 -45.72 21.91 -34.86
CA LYS A 70 -46.88 21.98 -35.76
C LYS A 70 -46.47 22.26 -37.20
N ASN A 71 -45.35 22.95 -37.42
CA ASN A 71 -44.85 23.25 -38.77
C ASN A 71 -44.03 22.10 -39.37
N LEU A 72 -43.71 21.07 -38.59
CA LEU A 72 -42.89 19.91 -38.98
C LEU A 72 -43.70 18.71 -39.46
N PHE A 73 -45.03 18.79 -39.46
CA PHE A 73 -45.86 17.71 -39.98
C PHE A 73 -45.72 17.60 -41.51
N VAL A 74 -45.48 16.38 -41.98
CA VAL A 74 -45.56 15.92 -43.37
C VAL A 74 -46.92 16.25 -44.01
N THR A 75 -47.98 16.60 -43.23
CA THR A 75 -49.24 17.11 -43.80
C THR A 75 -49.03 18.42 -44.57
N ASN A 76 -48.09 19.27 -44.13
CA ASN A 76 -47.70 20.47 -44.88
C ASN A 76 -46.91 20.11 -46.15
N PHE A 77 -46.18 19.00 -46.13
CA PHE A 77 -45.55 18.42 -47.31
C PHE A 77 -46.58 17.75 -48.26
N LEU A 78 -47.68 17.21 -47.76
CA LEU A 78 -48.73 16.59 -48.61
C LEU A 78 -49.76 17.59 -49.15
N LYS A 79 -49.83 18.80 -48.60
CA LYS A 79 -50.45 19.94 -49.30
C LYS A 79 -49.67 20.36 -50.57
N MET A 80 -48.51 19.74 -50.86
CA MET A 80 -47.70 19.97 -52.06
C MET A 80 -48.20 19.28 -53.33
N THR A 81 -49.23 18.42 -53.29
CA THR A 81 -49.84 17.96 -54.54
C THR A 81 -51.02 18.86 -54.86
N PRO A 82 -50.86 19.88 -55.73
CA PRO A 82 -52.03 20.54 -56.29
C PRO A 82 -52.84 19.49 -57.07
N PRO A 83 -54.19 19.46 -56.99
CA PRO A 83 -54.94 18.90 -58.10
C PRO A 83 -54.49 19.66 -59.35
N VAL A 84 -54.15 18.94 -60.41
CA VAL A 84 -53.62 19.47 -61.67
C VAL A 84 -54.43 20.71 -62.09
N GLY A 85 -53.88 21.93 -61.94
CA GLY A 85 -54.53 23.15 -62.42
C GLY A 85 -54.37 24.46 -61.66
N GLU A 86 -53.86 24.51 -60.42
CA GLU A 86 -53.78 25.79 -59.67
C GLU A 86 -52.34 26.21 -59.27
N GLN A 87 -52.09 27.51 -59.42
CA GLN A 87 -50.79 28.17 -59.21
C GLN A 87 -50.31 28.11 -57.75
N TRP A 88 -48.98 28.06 -57.61
CA TRP A 88 -48.22 28.05 -56.35
C TRP A 88 -48.39 29.34 -55.53
N ASN A 89 -49.47 29.47 -54.76
CA ASN A 89 -49.67 30.60 -53.84
C ASN A 89 -49.14 30.35 -52.40
N ASN A 90 -48.54 29.19 -52.10
CA ASN A 90 -48.13 28.80 -50.74
C ASN A 90 -46.60 28.68 -50.58
N ILE A 91 -45.83 29.66 -51.06
CA ILE A 91 -44.35 29.68 -50.93
C ILE A 91 -43.92 29.96 -49.47
N SER A 92 -44.73 30.71 -48.70
CA SER A 92 -44.47 31.01 -47.28
C SER A 92 -44.49 29.75 -46.40
N ASP A 93 -45.43 28.84 -46.65
CA ASP A 93 -45.60 27.61 -45.86
C ASP A 93 -44.49 26.60 -46.14
N PHE A 94 -43.99 26.55 -47.38
CA PHE A 94 -42.84 25.75 -47.76
C PHE A 94 -41.54 26.26 -47.12
N SER A 95 -41.34 27.58 -47.14
CA SER A 95 -40.18 28.22 -46.49
C SER A 95 -40.15 27.90 -45.00
N GLY A 96 -41.30 27.99 -44.32
CA GLY A 96 -41.42 27.66 -42.89
C GLY A 96 -41.13 26.18 -42.59
N PHE A 97 -41.62 25.25 -43.41
CA PHE A 97 -41.35 23.81 -43.24
C PHE A 97 -39.86 23.47 -43.39
N ILE A 98 -39.20 24.02 -44.41
CA ILE A 98 -37.77 23.80 -44.66
C ILE A 98 -36.92 24.44 -43.55
N GLU A 99 -37.26 25.64 -43.11
CA GLU A 99 -36.57 26.34 -42.03
C GLU A 99 -36.61 25.54 -40.71
N HIS A 100 -37.80 25.04 -40.33
CA HIS A 100 -37.95 24.27 -39.09
C HIS A 100 -37.27 22.88 -39.18
N SER A 101 -37.27 22.27 -40.37
CA SER A 101 -36.57 21.00 -40.61
C SER A 101 -35.05 21.16 -40.56
N LEU A 102 -34.50 22.20 -41.16
CA LEU A 102 -33.07 22.52 -41.08
C LEU A 102 -32.67 22.92 -39.66
N MET A 103 -33.50 23.68 -38.96
CA MET A 103 -33.28 24.03 -37.55
C MET A 103 -33.21 22.79 -36.66
N LEU A 104 -34.11 21.82 -36.85
CA LEU A 104 -34.08 20.55 -36.12
C LEU A 104 -32.79 19.76 -36.38
N VAL A 105 -32.32 19.71 -37.63
CA VAL A 105 -31.07 19.05 -38.02
C VAL A 105 -29.87 19.73 -37.35
N SER A 106 -29.81 21.06 -37.35
CA SER A 106 -28.73 21.82 -36.70
C SER A 106 -28.73 21.63 -35.18
N ILE A 107 -29.90 21.65 -34.54
CA ILE A 107 -30.05 21.42 -33.10
C ILE A 107 -29.62 20.00 -32.74
N ALA A 108 -30.02 19.00 -33.52
CA ALA A 108 -29.59 17.62 -33.32
C ALA A 108 -28.06 17.47 -33.47
N GLY A 109 -27.45 18.18 -34.41
CA GLY A 109 -25.99 18.22 -34.58
C GLY A 109 -25.25 18.81 -33.37
N ILE A 110 -25.69 19.98 -32.88
CA ILE A 110 -25.10 20.64 -31.70
C ILE A 110 -25.29 19.78 -30.45
N SER A 111 -26.48 19.21 -30.28
CA SER A 111 -26.84 18.37 -29.13
C SER A 111 -26.03 17.08 -29.08
N SER A 112 -25.81 16.46 -30.25
CA SER A 112 -24.89 15.33 -30.42
C SER A 112 -23.46 15.71 -29.99
N TYR A 113 -22.94 16.82 -30.50
CA TYR A 113 -21.58 17.26 -30.19
C TYR A 113 -21.37 17.52 -28.69
N ILE A 114 -22.27 18.29 -28.07
CA ILE A 114 -22.24 18.63 -26.65
C ILE A 114 -22.45 17.38 -25.78
N GLY A 115 -23.42 16.54 -26.13
CA GLY A 115 -23.74 15.31 -25.39
C GLY A 115 -22.55 14.35 -25.32
N VAL A 116 -21.86 14.11 -26.43
CA VAL A 116 -20.65 13.26 -26.42
C VAL A 116 -19.52 13.92 -25.61
N ALA A 117 -19.36 15.25 -25.66
CA ALA A 117 -18.32 15.93 -24.87
C ALA A 117 -18.57 15.86 -23.35
N ILE A 118 -19.82 16.00 -22.92
CA ILE A 118 -20.20 15.87 -21.50
C ILE A 118 -20.00 14.42 -21.03
N LEU A 119 -20.43 13.43 -21.82
CA LEU A 119 -20.26 12.02 -21.47
C LEU A 119 -18.79 11.60 -21.43
N ASP A 120 -17.97 12.07 -22.38
CA ASP A 120 -16.52 11.83 -22.35
C ASP A 120 -15.90 12.40 -21.05
N ASN A 121 -16.27 13.63 -20.66
CA ASN A 121 -15.74 14.28 -19.45
C ASN A 121 -16.23 13.61 -18.15
N ILE A 122 -17.47 13.12 -18.11
CA ILE A 122 -17.99 12.36 -16.96
C ILE A 122 -17.28 11.01 -16.87
N ALA A 123 -17.13 10.30 -17.99
CA ALA A 123 -16.43 9.02 -18.04
C ALA A 123 -14.97 9.17 -17.60
N ASP A 124 -14.26 10.20 -18.09
CA ASP A 124 -12.88 10.49 -17.70
C ASP A 124 -12.76 10.78 -16.20
N LYS A 125 -13.70 11.53 -15.62
CA LYS A 125 -13.70 11.82 -14.17
C LYS A 125 -13.97 10.59 -13.32
N VAL A 126 -14.90 9.72 -13.73
CA VAL A 126 -15.23 8.49 -13.00
C VAL A 126 -14.06 7.52 -13.10
N LEU A 127 -13.53 7.28 -14.30
CA LEU A 127 -12.38 6.42 -14.52
C LEU A 127 -11.17 6.91 -13.73
N LYS A 128 -10.90 8.22 -13.73
CA LYS A 128 -9.79 8.78 -12.95
C LYS A 128 -9.97 8.55 -11.44
N LYS A 129 -11.18 8.76 -10.91
CA LYS A 129 -11.48 8.54 -9.49
C LYS A 129 -11.31 7.06 -9.10
N ASP A 130 -11.78 6.13 -9.93
CA ASP A 130 -11.62 4.70 -9.67
C ASP A 130 -10.16 4.28 -9.76
N LEU A 131 -9.40 4.83 -10.71
CA LEU A 131 -7.97 4.55 -10.87
C LEU A 131 -7.15 5.11 -9.70
N ASP A 132 -7.48 6.30 -9.20
CA ASP A 132 -6.84 6.91 -8.03
C ASP A 132 -7.13 6.09 -6.75
N ASN A 133 -8.36 5.59 -6.58
CA ASN A 133 -8.72 4.72 -5.45
C ASN A 133 -7.96 3.39 -5.49
N VAL A 134 -7.92 2.73 -6.65
CA VAL A 134 -7.18 1.47 -6.83
C VAL A 134 -5.69 1.69 -6.60
N ARG A 135 -5.13 2.79 -7.09
CA ARG A 135 -3.72 3.14 -6.87
C ARG A 135 -3.41 3.30 -5.38
N TYR A 136 -4.26 4.02 -4.64
CA TYR A 136 -4.10 4.19 -3.20
C TYR A 136 -4.15 2.85 -2.45
N GLU A 137 -5.07 1.96 -2.82
CA GLU A 137 -5.16 0.63 -2.20
C GLU A 137 -3.94 -0.25 -2.52
N VAL A 138 -3.46 -0.22 -3.76
CA VAL A 138 -2.25 -0.95 -4.17
C VAL A 138 -1.03 -0.43 -3.41
N ASP A 139 -0.85 0.89 -3.33
CA ASP A 139 0.29 1.49 -2.63
C ASP A 139 0.28 1.13 -1.13
N ARG A 140 -0.90 1.18 -0.48
CA ARG A 140 -1.03 0.78 0.93
C ARG A 140 -0.73 -0.70 1.14
N ASN A 141 -1.28 -1.57 0.29
CA ASN A 141 -1.05 -3.02 0.40
C ASN A 141 0.43 -3.36 0.13
N HIS A 142 1.07 -2.64 -0.79
CA HIS A 142 2.50 -2.80 -1.07
C HIS A 142 3.35 -2.45 0.14
N GLN A 143 3.08 -1.31 0.80
CA GLN A 143 3.78 -0.93 2.03
C GLN A 143 3.58 -1.95 3.17
N GLU A 144 2.36 -2.48 3.33
CA GLU A 144 2.09 -3.51 4.34
C GLU A 144 2.83 -4.82 4.04
N LEU A 145 2.87 -5.22 2.76
CA LEU A 145 3.64 -6.39 2.29
C LEU A 145 5.15 -6.20 2.51
N GLU A 146 5.69 -5.02 2.20
CA GLU A 146 7.10 -4.70 2.44
C GLU A 146 7.45 -4.75 3.93
N HIS A 147 6.57 -4.25 4.80
CA HIS A 147 6.77 -4.32 6.25
C HIS A 147 6.80 -5.78 6.73
N LYS A 148 5.80 -6.58 6.32
CA LYS A 148 5.75 -8.02 6.66
C LYS A 148 6.94 -8.79 6.11
N LEU A 149 7.42 -8.43 4.91
CA LEU A 149 8.61 -9.03 4.32
C LEU A 149 9.84 -8.74 5.18
N LYS A 150 10.04 -7.49 5.62
CA LYS A 150 11.15 -7.12 6.51
C LYS A 150 11.09 -7.86 7.85
N GLU A 151 9.92 -7.91 8.49
CA GLU A 151 9.76 -8.68 9.74
C GLU A 151 10.06 -10.18 9.54
N SER A 152 9.65 -10.74 8.40
CA SER A 152 9.94 -12.13 8.06
C SER A 152 11.43 -12.35 7.81
N GLU A 153 12.10 -11.47 7.09
CA GLU A 153 13.55 -11.51 6.86
C GLU A 153 14.32 -11.44 8.18
N GLU A 154 13.94 -10.54 9.09
CA GLU A 154 14.51 -10.43 10.43
C GLU A 154 14.39 -11.73 11.22
N LYS A 155 13.22 -12.36 11.17
CA LYS A 155 12.99 -13.64 11.84
C LYS A 155 13.82 -14.77 11.22
N ILE A 156 13.95 -14.80 9.90
CA ILE A 156 14.78 -15.79 9.19
C ILE A 156 16.25 -15.61 9.55
N ASP A 157 16.77 -14.37 9.53
CA ASP A 157 18.15 -14.08 9.92
C ASP A 157 18.45 -14.51 11.35
N LYS A 158 17.52 -14.24 12.27
CA LYS A 158 17.62 -14.70 13.66
C LYS A 158 17.72 -16.22 13.75
N LEU A 159 16.84 -16.95 13.07
CA LEU A 159 16.83 -18.42 13.08
C LEU A 159 18.11 -19.00 12.47
N ASN A 160 18.56 -18.46 11.34
CA ASN A 160 19.80 -18.88 10.69
C ASN A 160 21.02 -18.63 11.60
N ALA A 161 21.07 -17.50 12.30
CA ALA A 161 22.12 -17.21 13.26
C ALA A 161 22.12 -18.20 14.44
N TYR A 162 20.95 -18.51 15.01
CA TYR A 162 20.84 -19.51 16.08
C TYR A 162 21.25 -20.90 15.61
N GLU A 163 20.84 -21.30 14.40
CA GLU A 163 21.22 -22.58 13.83
C GLU A 163 22.73 -22.67 13.61
N ALA A 164 23.33 -21.63 13.01
CA ALA A 164 24.78 -21.57 12.82
C ALA A 164 25.54 -21.63 14.16
N VAL A 165 25.06 -20.95 15.20
CA VAL A 165 25.63 -21.05 16.57
C VAL A 165 25.46 -22.45 17.16
N ARG A 166 24.30 -23.08 16.97
CA ARG A 166 24.04 -24.45 17.45
C ARG A 166 25.01 -25.43 16.79
N VAL A 167 25.17 -25.34 15.47
CA VAL A 167 26.11 -26.16 14.70
C VAL A 167 27.55 -25.88 15.15
N ALA A 168 27.94 -24.61 15.34
CA ALA A 168 29.27 -24.28 15.83
C ALA A 168 29.58 -24.95 17.18
N LYS A 169 28.63 -24.93 18.12
CA LYS A 169 28.79 -25.55 19.45
C LYS A 169 28.93 -27.07 19.42
N SER A 170 28.46 -27.74 18.36
CA SER A 170 28.62 -29.19 18.19
C SER A 170 29.86 -29.58 17.38
N GLN A 171 30.63 -28.62 16.86
CA GLN A 171 31.88 -28.91 16.16
C GLN A 171 33.04 -28.99 17.15
N ASP A 172 33.82 -30.06 17.09
CA ASP A 172 35.04 -30.23 17.89
C ASP A 172 36.22 -29.43 17.32
N ASP A 173 36.31 -29.34 15.99
CA ASP A 173 37.36 -28.57 15.31
C ASP A 173 37.17 -27.06 15.48
N LEU A 174 38.22 -26.40 15.97
CA LEU A 174 38.23 -24.96 16.26
C LEU A 174 38.08 -24.13 14.98
N ALA A 175 38.72 -24.51 13.89
CA ALA A 175 38.69 -23.74 12.64
C ALA A 175 37.28 -23.75 12.03
N THR A 176 36.66 -24.92 11.97
CA THR A 176 35.29 -25.11 11.48
C THR A 176 34.27 -24.42 12.40
N ARG A 177 34.45 -24.52 13.71
CA ARG A 177 33.64 -23.80 14.71
C ARG A 177 33.68 -22.29 14.49
N ASN A 178 34.88 -21.71 14.36
CA ASN A 178 35.04 -20.27 14.13
C ASN A 178 34.45 -19.82 12.81
N LYS A 179 34.56 -20.64 11.74
CA LYS A 179 33.90 -20.36 10.47
C LYS A 179 32.37 -20.29 10.62
N LYS A 180 31.77 -21.18 11.41
CA LYS A 180 30.32 -21.18 11.69
C LYS A 180 29.88 -20.01 12.56
N PHE A 181 30.69 -19.60 13.53
CA PHE A 181 30.44 -18.36 14.28
C PHE A 181 30.49 -17.11 13.40
N ASN A 182 31.46 -17.03 12.48
CA ASN A 182 31.50 -15.93 11.51
C ASN A 182 30.32 -15.96 10.54
N GLU A 183 29.83 -17.14 10.15
CA GLU A 183 28.59 -17.29 9.37
C GLU A 183 27.39 -16.75 10.15
N ALA A 184 27.27 -17.09 11.44
CA ALA A 184 26.21 -16.56 12.31
C ALA A 184 26.26 -15.03 12.39
N LEU A 185 27.45 -14.44 12.50
CA LEU A 185 27.62 -12.99 12.54
C LEU A 185 27.09 -12.31 11.28
N LYS A 186 27.29 -12.88 10.08
CA LYS A 186 26.82 -12.27 8.82
C LYS A 186 25.31 -12.02 8.81
N TYR A 187 24.52 -12.92 9.40
CA TYR A 187 23.06 -12.75 9.47
C TYR A 187 22.67 -11.59 10.40
N ILE A 188 23.44 -11.34 11.46
CA ILE A 188 23.08 -10.38 12.51
C ILE A 188 23.93 -9.11 12.54
N GLU A 189 24.88 -8.96 11.62
CA GLU A 189 25.83 -7.85 11.59
C GLU A 189 25.12 -6.51 11.36
N LYS A 190 24.11 -6.50 10.49
CA LYS A 190 23.32 -5.32 10.11
C LYS A 190 22.45 -4.77 11.24
N TYR A 191 22.11 -5.58 12.24
CA TYR A 191 21.26 -5.15 13.35
C TYR A 191 22.09 -4.51 14.46
N ASN A 192 21.89 -3.20 14.65
CA ASN A 192 22.64 -2.41 15.64
C ASN A 192 21.75 -1.60 16.59
N ASP A 193 20.44 -1.50 16.33
CA ASP A 193 19.50 -0.81 17.20
C ASP A 193 19.17 -1.67 18.44
N VAL A 194 19.48 -1.15 19.63
CA VAL A 194 19.28 -1.86 20.90
C VAL A 194 17.80 -2.01 21.26
N SER A 195 16.96 -1.05 20.88
CA SER A 195 15.54 -1.04 21.22
C SER A 195 14.77 -2.12 20.47
N LEU A 196 15.11 -2.29 19.18
CA LEU A 196 14.46 -3.22 18.27
C LEU A 196 15.10 -4.62 18.30
N HIS A 197 16.43 -4.72 18.41
CA HIS A 197 17.17 -5.97 18.15
C HIS A 197 17.96 -6.49 19.36
N TYR A 198 17.45 -6.27 20.57
CA TYR A 198 18.10 -6.70 21.82
C TYR A 198 18.63 -8.15 21.78
N GLU A 199 17.79 -9.11 21.43
CA GLU A 199 18.16 -10.53 21.45
C GLU A 199 19.27 -10.85 20.44
N MET A 200 19.24 -10.21 19.26
CA MET A 200 20.28 -10.37 18.25
C MET A 200 21.60 -9.77 18.72
N LEU A 201 21.58 -8.63 19.43
CA LEU A 201 22.78 -8.04 20.00
C LEU A 201 23.37 -8.90 21.12
N VAL A 202 22.53 -9.49 21.98
CA VAL A 202 22.99 -10.46 22.99
C VAL A 202 23.64 -11.67 22.32
N LEU A 203 23.04 -12.21 21.25
CA LEU A 203 23.62 -13.30 20.46
C LEU A 203 24.95 -12.88 19.83
N LYS A 204 25.03 -11.68 19.24
CA LYS A 204 26.23 -11.08 18.65
C LYS A 204 27.37 -10.97 19.68
N ALA A 205 27.09 -10.47 20.88
CA ALA A 205 28.06 -10.41 21.97
C ALA A 205 28.55 -11.82 22.38
N CYS A 206 27.63 -12.78 22.49
CA CYS A 206 27.98 -14.17 22.80
C CYS A 206 28.90 -14.78 21.72
N ILE A 207 28.63 -14.53 20.44
CA ILE A 207 29.46 -15.02 19.34
C ILE A 207 30.87 -14.40 19.39
N TYR A 208 30.98 -13.08 19.64
CA TYR A 208 32.30 -12.44 19.78
C TYR A 208 33.09 -13.02 20.97
N LYS A 209 32.44 -13.34 22.09
CA LYS A 209 33.09 -14.06 23.21
C LYS A 209 33.64 -15.41 22.74
N CYS A 210 32.84 -16.19 22.03
CA CYS A 210 33.26 -17.50 21.52
C CYS A 210 34.42 -17.42 20.51
N LEU A 211 34.51 -16.32 19.76
CA LEU A 211 35.63 -16.03 18.85
C LEU A 211 36.87 -15.47 19.56
N GLY A 212 36.80 -15.18 20.86
CA GLY A 212 37.89 -14.58 21.64
C GLY A 212 37.98 -13.06 21.55
N ASP A 213 37.06 -12.39 20.84
CA ASP A 213 37.02 -10.93 20.75
C ASP A 213 36.25 -10.34 21.93
N ILE A 214 36.87 -10.41 23.11
CA ILE A 214 36.26 -9.96 24.38
C ILE A 214 35.96 -8.46 24.35
N ARG A 215 36.79 -7.65 23.67
CA ARG A 215 36.58 -6.19 23.54
C ARG A 215 35.27 -5.87 22.82
N LYS A 216 35.05 -6.45 21.63
CA LYS A 216 33.78 -6.24 20.90
C LYS A 216 32.57 -6.76 21.67
N SER A 217 32.74 -7.88 22.38
CA SER A 217 31.67 -8.41 23.23
C SER A 217 31.30 -7.43 24.35
N LEU A 218 32.30 -6.85 25.02
CA LEU A 218 32.11 -5.85 26.08
C LEU A 218 31.48 -4.56 25.55
N ASP A 219 31.89 -4.08 24.38
CA ASP A 219 31.30 -2.88 23.76
C ASP A 219 29.80 -3.05 23.51
N ILE A 220 29.37 -4.22 23.02
CA ILE A 220 27.95 -4.51 22.81
C ILE A 220 27.21 -4.58 24.15
N ILE A 221 27.77 -5.26 25.16
CA ILE A 221 27.16 -5.34 26.49
C ILE A 221 26.99 -3.94 27.11
N ASN A 222 28.00 -3.08 27.02
CA ASN A 222 27.92 -1.72 27.53
C ASN A 222 26.84 -0.89 26.82
N ARG A 223 26.70 -1.04 25.50
CA ARG A 223 25.61 -0.39 24.74
C ARG A 223 24.22 -0.86 25.18
N ILE A 224 24.08 -2.17 25.43
CA ILE A 224 22.81 -2.74 25.90
C ILE A 224 22.48 -2.22 27.31
N LEU A 225 23.43 -2.30 28.25
CA LEU A 225 23.26 -1.86 29.63
C LEU A 225 23.02 -0.35 29.74
N GLY A 226 23.55 0.47 28.82
CA GLY A 226 23.31 1.91 28.79
C GLY A 226 21.90 2.31 28.32
N SER A 227 21.16 1.40 27.67
CA SER A 227 19.87 1.71 27.04
C SER A 227 18.67 1.04 27.72
N ARG A 228 18.92 0.15 28.70
CA ARG A 228 17.89 -0.68 29.32
C ARG A 228 18.08 -0.79 30.83
N THR A 229 17.05 -1.29 31.51
CA THR A 229 17.14 -1.71 32.90
C THR A 229 18.27 -2.73 33.07
N PRO A 230 19.05 -2.66 34.16
CA PRO A 230 20.22 -3.50 34.28
C PRO A 230 19.82 -4.97 34.47
N ASP A 231 20.33 -5.83 33.60
CA ASP A 231 20.11 -7.28 33.59
C ASP A 231 21.23 -7.96 34.39
N PRO A 232 20.91 -8.86 35.35
CA PRO A 232 21.92 -9.49 36.20
C PRO A 232 22.94 -10.33 35.40
N VAL A 233 22.52 -10.98 34.32
CA VAL A 233 23.40 -11.77 33.45
C VAL A 233 24.33 -10.87 32.66
N LEU A 234 23.82 -9.75 32.13
CA LEU A 234 24.65 -8.80 31.37
C LEU A 234 25.64 -8.06 32.27
N LEU A 235 25.24 -7.66 33.49
CA LEU A 235 26.15 -7.08 34.48
C LEU A 235 27.24 -8.07 34.88
N PHE A 236 26.87 -9.34 35.09
CA PHE A 236 27.85 -10.38 35.41
C PHE A 236 28.88 -10.54 34.28
N ASN A 237 28.41 -10.71 33.04
CA ASN A 237 29.28 -10.83 31.88
C ASN A 237 30.17 -9.60 31.67
N LYS A 238 29.65 -8.39 31.93
CA LYS A 238 30.45 -7.16 31.92
C LYS A 238 31.63 -7.27 32.89
N GLY A 239 31.37 -7.64 34.14
CA GLY A 239 32.42 -7.83 35.15
C GLY A 239 33.44 -8.89 34.74
N CYS A 240 32.99 -10.03 34.20
CA CYS A 240 33.87 -11.07 33.67
C CYS A 240 34.79 -10.52 32.56
N TYR A 241 34.24 -9.80 31.58
CA TYR A 241 35.01 -9.29 30.45
C TYR A 241 35.97 -8.18 30.85
N GLU A 242 35.57 -7.28 31.75
CA GLU A 242 36.47 -6.27 32.32
C GLU A 242 37.62 -6.93 33.08
N TYR A 243 37.36 -8.02 33.81
CA TYR A 243 38.43 -8.79 34.43
C TYR A 243 39.35 -9.45 33.40
N LEU A 244 38.81 -10.11 32.37
CA LEU A 244 39.60 -10.75 31.32
C LEU A 244 40.49 -9.75 30.56
N LEU A 245 40.04 -8.51 30.40
CA LEU A 245 40.78 -7.44 29.72
C LEU A 245 41.72 -6.65 30.64
N LEU A 246 41.73 -6.94 31.94
CA LEU A 246 42.58 -6.24 32.91
C LEU A 246 44.06 -6.52 32.64
N GLU A 247 44.80 -5.51 32.16
CA GLU A 247 46.21 -5.61 31.78
C GLU A 247 47.12 -5.96 32.98
N ASN A 248 46.84 -5.39 34.14
CA ASN A 248 47.60 -5.65 35.37
C ASN A 248 46.69 -6.25 36.46
N LYS A 249 46.78 -7.57 36.61
CA LYS A 249 46.07 -8.31 37.66
C LYS A 249 46.50 -7.92 39.09
N ASN A 250 47.56 -7.15 39.29
CA ASN A 250 47.95 -6.66 40.62
C ASN A 250 47.33 -5.28 40.95
N ASN A 251 46.59 -4.66 40.03
CA ASN A 251 45.89 -3.40 40.30
C ASN A 251 44.67 -3.65 41.21
N THR A 252 44.87 -3.50 42.52
CA THR A 252 43.83 -3.73 43.53
C THR A 252 42.61 -2.83 43.32
N LYS A 253 42.80 -1.56 42.92
CA LYS A 253 41.70 -0.60 42.78
C LYS A 253 40.75 -0.96 41.62
N GLU A 254 41.29 -1.42 40.50
CA GLU A 254 40.47 -1.88 39.37
C GLU A 254 39.80 -3.22 39.66
N LYS A 255 40.51 -4.13 40.34
CA LYS A 255 39.91 -5.38 40.81
C LYS A 255 38.70 -5.15 41.71
N GLU A 256 38.78 -4.25 42.68
CA GLU A 256 37.64 -3.92 43.56
C GLU A 256 36.45 -3.39 42.77
N LYS A 257 36.67 -2.48 41.79
CA LYS A 257 35.57 -2.01 40.92
C LYS A 257 34.89 -3.15 40.16
N ILE A 258 35.68 -4.11 39.67
CA ILE A 258 35.14 -5.27 38.94
C ILE A 258 34.38 -6.20 39.89
N LYS A 259 34.89 -6.41 41.11
CA LYS A 259 34.17 -7.15 42.15
C LYS A 259 32.83 -6.48 42.48
N ASP A 260 32.80 -5.16 42.63
CA ASP A 260 31.57 -4.41 42.88
C ASP A 260 30.52 -4.65 41.79
N ILE A 261 30.93 -4.63 40.50
CA ILE A 261 30.04 -4.92 39.37
C ILE A 261 29.49 -6.35 39.46
N ILE A 262 30.34 -7.33 39.77
CA ILE A 262 29.92 -8.72 39.93
C ILE A 262 28.96 -8.84 41.12
N ILE A 263 29.26 -8.28 42.29
CA ILE A 263 28.40 -8.33 43.49
C ILE A 263 27.05 -7.63 43.20
N GLN A 264 27.06 -6.52 42.49
CA GLN A 264 25.85 -5.84 42.02
C GLN A 264 25.00 -6.77 41.14
N SER A 265 25.63 -7.50 40.22
CA SER A 265 24.93 -8.47 39.36
C SER A 265 24.25 -9.59 40.17
N LEU A 266 24.83 -9.96 41.31
CA LEU A 266 24.28 -10.99 42.20
C LEU A 266 23.13 -10.48 43.05
N SER A 267 23.04 -9.18 43.34
CA SER A 267 22.09 -8.60 44.30
C SER A 267 20.99 -7.74 43.68
N ILE A 268 21.12 -7.36 42.40
CA ILE A 268 20.15 -6.49 41.74
C ILE A 268 18.74 -7.10 41.70
N SER A 269 17.73 -6.24 41.90
CA SER A 269 16.32 -6.60 41.75
C SER A 269 16.03 -6.95 40.29
N CYS A 270 15.44 -8.11 40.05
CA CYS A 270 15.18 -8.64 38.72
C CYS A 270 13.82 -9.35 38.64
N LEU A 271 13.37 -9.60 37.42
CA LEU A 271 12.12 -10.33 37.15
C LEU A 271 12.23 -11.80 37.61
N PRO A 272 11.10 -12.50 37.82
CA PRO A 272 11.12 -13.90 38.28
C PRO A 272 12.00 -14.83 37.44
N ASP A 273 11.95 -14.72 36.12
CA ASP A 273 12.75 -15.54 35.19
C ASP A 273 14.25 -15.26 35.29
N ASP A 274 14.62 -14.01 35.56
CA ASP A 274 16.01 -13.57 35.73
C ASP A 274 16.55 -13.95 37.11
N LYS A 275 15.67 -14.09 38.11
CA LYS A 275 16.05 -14.52 39.46
C LYS A 275 16.62 -15.93 39.47
N GLU A 276 16.05 -16.84 38.69
CA GLU A 276 16.59 -18.21 38.56
C GLU A 276 17.98 -18.21 37.91
N ARG A 277 18.18 -17.36 36.89
CA ARG A 277 19.49 -17.17 36.24
C ARG A 277 20.50 -16.55 37.19
N GLN A 278 20.10 -15.54 37.95
CA GLN A 278 20.92 -14.90 38.99
C GLN A 278 21.35 -15.92 40.04
N MET A 279 20.45 -16.79 40.52
CA MET A 279 20.79 -17.86 41.46
C MET A 279 21.82 -18.86 40.89
N ARG A 280 21.67 -19.22 39.60
CA ARG A 280 22.67 -20.05 38.91
C ARG A 280 24.04 -19.38 38.84
N ILE A 281 24.08 -18.07 38.58
CA ILE A 281 25.32 -17.29 38.59
C ILE A 281 25.92 -17.26 39.99
N ARG A 282 25.14 -16.94 41.03
CA ARG A 282 25.60 -16.94 42.43
C ARG A 282 26.28 -18.25 42.78
N LYS A 283 25.61 -19.38 42.50
CA LYS A 283 26.17 -20.72 42.74
C LYS A 283 27.50 -20.94 42.02
N LYS A 284 27.61 -20.55 40.74
CA LYS A 284 28.85 -20.68 39.97
C LYS A 284 30.01 -19.88 40.57
N VAL A 285 29.76 -18.63 40.96
CA VAL A 285 30.77 -17.75 41.57
C VAL A 285 31.26 -18.34 42.89
N VAL A 286 30.31 -18.71 43.75
CA VAL A 286 30.55 -19.26 45.09
C VAL A 286 31.30 -20.59 45.07
N GLU A 287 31.00 -21.46 44.10
CA GLU A 287 31.64 -22.77 43.91
C GLU A 287 32.93 -22.70 43.08
N LYS A 288 33.40 -21.50 42.69
CA LYS A 288 34.57 -21.29 41.81
C LYS A 288 34.47 -22.05 40.48
N LYS A 289 33.27 -22.14 39.91
CA LYS A 289 32.99 -22.85 38.63
C LYS A 289 33.00 -21.92 37.41
N GLU A 290 33.29 -20.64 37.58
CA GLU A 290 33.40 -19.69 36.47
C GLU A 290 34.88 -19.40 36.17
N PRO A 291 35.43 -19.94 35.07
CA PRO A 291 36.85 -19.75 34.73
C PRO A 291 37.19 -18.30 34.38
N ASP A 292 36.23 -17.54 33.86
CA ASP A 292 36.46 -16.17 33.42
C ASP A 292 36.83 -15.21 34.56
N ILE A 293 36.55 -15.57 35.82
CA ILE A 293 36.86 -14.79 37.03
C ILE A 293 37.79 -15.52 38.00
N GLU A 294 38.53 -16.52 37.50
CA GLU A 294 39.46 -17.28 38.34
C GLU A 294 40.50 -16.36 39.00
N GLY A 295 40.67 -16.54 40.32
CA GLY A 295 41.58 -15.74 41.14
C GLY A 295 41.12 -14.30 41.41
N LEU A 296 39.89 -13.91 41.04
CA LEU A 296 39.36 -12.58 41.36
C LEU A 296 38.95 -12.44 42.84
N PHE A 297 38.25 -13.45 43.36
CA PHE A 297 37.75 -13.48 44.74
C PHE A 297 38.61 -14.42 45.62
N SER A 298 38.89 -13.98 46.83
CA SER A 298 39.48 -14.80 47.89
C SER A 298 38.43 -15.69 48.55
N ASP A 299 38.87 -16.76 49.23
CA ASP A 299 37.95 -17.67 49.94
C ASP A 299 37.11 -16.95 50.99
N LYS A 300 37.68 -15.98 51.71
CA LYS A 300 36.96 -15.17 52.70
C LYS A 300 35.85 -14.33 52.07
N GLU A 301 36.10 -13.74 50.91
CA GLU A 301 35.09 -12.95 50.20
C GLU A 301 33.97 -13.85 49.66
N LEU A 302 34.31 -15.05 49.19
CA LEU A 302 33.31 -16.04 48.77
C LEU A 302 32.45 -16.55 49.93
N GLU A 303 33.01 -16.68 51.14
CA GLU A 303 32.24 -16.99 52.35
C GLU A 303 31.23 -15.89 52.70
N VAL A 304 31.62 -14.61 52.60
CA VAL A 304 30.70 -13.48 52.80
C VAL A 304 29.56 -13.51 51.78
N ILE A 305 29.88 -13.76 50.51
CA ILE A 305 28.87 -13.91 49.45
C ILE A 305 27.94 -15.11 49.74
N ARG A 306 28.45 -16.23 50.26
CA ARG A 306 27.60 -17.38 50.67
C ARG A 306 26.61 -16.99 51.75
N SER A 307 27.08 -16.31 52.79
CA SER A 307 26.23 -15.89 53.91
C SER A 307 25.18 -14.87 53.49
N ASP A 308 25.54 -13.91 52.63
CA ASP A 308 24.64 -12.84 52.21
C ASP A 308 23.47 -13.34 51.35
N PHE A 309 23.64 -14.49 50.69
CA PHE A 309 22.65 -15.06 49.79
C PHE A 309 22.04 -16.38 50.29
N SER A 310 22.36 -16.82 51.52
CA SER A 310 21.88 -18.06 52.13
C SER A 310 22.09 -19.30 51.24
N LEU A 311 23.28 -19.41 50.65
CA LEU A 311 23.67 -20.49 49.71
C LEU A 311 24.47 -21.60 50.38
#